data_AF-N1ZVN9-F1
#
_entry.id   AF-N1ZVN9-F1
#
_cell.length_a   1.000
_cell.length_b   1.000
_cell.length_c   1.000
_cell.angle_alpha   90.00
_cell.angle_beta   90.00
_cell.angle_gamma   90.00
#
_symmetry.space_group_name_H-M   'P 1'
#
loop_
_entity.id
_entity.type
_entity.pdbx_description
1 polymer ?
#
loop_
_entity_poly.entity_id
_entity_poly.type
_entity_poly.pdbx_seq_one_letter_code
_entity_poly.pdbx_strand_id
1 'polypeptide(L)'
;MYRITDDVLLAVNKFVPIKYENKKYFTVYRGKVKQGNCNKGYQDWLKVLKEDCYDEYRSITVPKGTVTYIDRPVVPTDNQSDWKYEVKTTGSALSGDFDMIEMLLSSILYTIRTGEVKHEQ
;
A
#
# COMPACT_ATOMS: atom_id res chain seq x y z
N MET A 1 -3.52 7.10 3.31
CA MET A 1 -4.86 6.55 3.61
C MET A 1 -5.82 7.72 3.64
N TYR A 2 -7.04 7.52 3.18
CA TYR A 2 -8.10 8.54 3.23
C TYR A 2 -9.17 8.06 4.22
N ARG A 3 -9.64 8.95 5.09
CA ARG A 3 -10.77 8.69 5.97
C ARG A 3 -12.04 9.14 5.24
N ILE A 4 -12.94 8.20 4.97
CA ILE A 4 -14.23 8.49 4.31
C ILE A 4 -15.26 8.84 5.37
N THR A 5 -15.36 7.99 6.39
CA THR A 5 -16.06 8.25 7.65
C THR A 5 -15.18 7.76 8.80
N ASP A 6 -15.59 7.94 10.05
CA ASP A 6 -14.82 7.44 11.20
C ASP A 6 -14.54 5.93 11.12
N ASP A 7 -15.47 5.18 10.51
CA ASP A 7 -15.46 3.72 10.44
C ASP A 7 -15.17 3.16 9.04
N VAL A 8 -15.00 4.02 8.02
CA VAL A 8 -14.67 3.62 6.65
C VAL A 8 -13.39 4.33 6.19
N LEU A 9 -12.35 3.55 5.92
CA LEU A 9 -11.06 4.02 5.43
C LEU A 9 -10.80 3.51 4.01
N LEU A 10 -10.22 4.35 3.16
CA LEU A 10 -9.69 3.97 1.86
C LEU A 10 -8.16 3.92 1.92
N ALA A 11 -7.60 2.73 1.81
CA ALA A 11 -6.17 2.53 1.63
C ALA A 11 -5.83 2.52 0.15
N VAL A 12 -4.84 3.35 -0.23
CA VAL A 12 -4.32 3.42 -1.60
C VAL A 12 -2.86 2.99 -1.57
N ASN A 13 -2.56 1.91 -2.26
CA ASN A 13 -1.20 1.42 -2.45
C ASN A 13 -0.68 1.95 -3.79
N LYS A 14 0.29 2.86 -3.71
CA LYS A 14 0.95 3.54 -4.84
C LYS A 14 2.32 2.94 -5.16
N PHE A 15 2.54 1.67 -4.83
CA PHE A 15 3.82 1.00 -5.00
C PHE A 15 3.70 -0.17 -5.97
N VAL A 16 4.68 -0.29 -6.87
CA VAL A 16 4.81 -1.42 -7.78
C VAL A 16 6.02 -2.28 -7.40
N PRO A 17 5.93 -3.62 -7.54
CA PRO A 17 7.07 -4.49 -7.29
C PRO A 17 8.23 -4.20 -8.24
N ILE A 18 9.45 -4.17 -7.70
CA ILE A 18 10.66 -4.21 -8.51
C ILE A 18 10.73 -5.60 -9.16
N LYS A 19 10.88 -5.62 -10.48
CA LYS A 19 11.09 -6.86 -11.25
C LYS A 19 12.58 -7.15 -11.33
N TYR A 20 12.95 -8.40 -11.10
CA TYR A 20 14.29 -8.90 -11.31
C TYR A 20 14.27 -9.85 -12.51
N GLU A 21 15.33 -9.85 -13.30
CA GLU A 21 15.46 -10.74 -14.45
C GLU A 21 15.20 -12.19 -14.03
N ASN A 22 14.38 -12.90 -14.82
CA ASN A 22 13.96 -14.29 -14.61
C ASN A 22 12.96 -14.60 -13.48
N LYS A 23 12.48 -13.65 -12.65
CA LYS A 23 11.43 -13.95 -11.65
C LYS A 23 10.41 -12.83 -11.46
N LYS A 24 9.13 -13.20 -11.60
CA LYS A 24 7.99 -12.28 -11.45
C LYS A 24 7.87 -11.69 -10.04
N TYR A 25 8.40 -12.37 -9.01
CA TYR A 25 8.35 -11.92 -7.60
C TYR A 25 9.59 -12.34 -6.81
N PHE A 26 10.29 -11.37 -6.22
CA PHE A 26 11.36 -11.57 -5.24
C PHE A 26 10.87 -11.13 -3.85
N THR A 27 11.22 -11.89 -2.82
CA THR A 27 10.86 -11.60 -1.42
C THR A 27 12.13 -11.51 -0.59
N VAL A 28 12.26 -10.43 0.17
CA VAL A 28 13.29 -10.24 1.18
C VAL A 28 12.88 -10.94 2.46
N TYR A 29 13.51 -12.05 2.80
CA TYR A 29 13.16 -12.79 4.03
C TYR A 29 13.65 -12.03 5.28
N ARG A 30 12.74 -11.75 6.21
CA ARG A 30 12.99 -10.99 7.46
C ARG A 30 14.12 -11.56 8.32
N GLY A 31 14.39 -12.87 8.25
CA GLY A 31 15.47 -13.52 8.99
C GLY A 31 16.87 -13.30 8.39
N LYS A 32 16.97 -12.73 7.18
CA LYS A 32 18.23 -12.57 6.45
C LYS A 32 18.78 -11.15 6.47
N VAL A 33 17.97 -10.15 6.79
CA VAL A 33 18.39 -8.74 6.74
C VAL A 33 17.66 -7.86 7.73
N LYS A 34 18.38 -6.87 8.25
CA LYS A 34 17.82 -5.81 9.10
C LYS A 34 16.89 -4.91 8.31
N GLN A 35 15.67 -4.78 8.79
CA GLN A 35 14.65 -3.89 8.25
C GLN A 35 14.22 -2.89 9.33
N GLY A 36 13.94 -1.65 8.93
CA GLY A 36 13.31 -0.65 9.81
C GLY A 36 12.03 -0.11 9.19
N ASN A 37 11.10 0.36 10.02
CA ASN A 37 9.84 0.92 9.54
C ASN A 37 10.06 2.23 8.76
N CYS A 38 9.20 2.45 7.77
CA CYS A 38 9.16 3.69 6.98
C CYS A 38 8.37 4.78 7.74
N ASN A 39 9.00 5.43 8.74
CA ASN A 39 8.41 6.48 9.59
C ASN A 39 7.10 6.10 10.34
N LYS A 40 6.77 6.84 11.39
CA LYS A 40 5.56 6.60 12.21
C LYS A 40 4.31 6.99 11.40
N GLY A 41 3.40 6.04 11.17
CA GLY A 41 2.06 6.29 10.65
C GLY A 41 1.74 5.73 9.26
N TYR A 42 2.73 5.20 8.53
CA TYR A 42 2.52 4.66 7.18
C TYR A 42 2.74 3.15 7.15
N GLN A 43 1.70 2.41 7.55
CA GLN A 43 1.51 0.97 7.31
C GLN A 43 2.65 0.06 7.84
N ASP A 44 2.37 -0.78 8.84
CA ASP A 44 3.34 -1.74 9.43
C ASP A 44 4.08 -2.65 8.43
N TRP A 45 3.57 -2.73 7.21
CA TRP A 45 4.05 -3.56 6.12
C TRP A 45 5.05 -2.85 5.20
N LEU A 46 5.22 -1.52 5.32
CA LEU A 46 6.24 -0.74 4.64
C LEU A 46 7.51 -0.64 5.48
N LYS A 47 8.60 -1.16 4.93
CA LYS A 47 9.91 -1.18 5.59
C LYS A 47 11.01 -0.74 4.64
N VAL A 48 12.12 -0.26 5.20
CA VAL A 48 13.33 0.11 4.50
C VAL A 48 14.44 -0.84 4.90
N LEU A 49 15.15 -1.40 3.92
CA LEU A 49 16.34 -2.21 4.17
C LEU A 49 17.45 -1.36 4.80
N LYS A 50 18.05 -1.85 5.87
CA LYS A 50 19.16 -1.17 6.58
C LYS A 50 20.55 -1.62 6.14
N GLU A 51 20.60 -2.69 5.35
CA GLU A 51 21.79 -3.28 4.75
C GLU A 51 21.41 -3.93 3.41
N ASP A 52 22.40 -4.26 2.61
CA ASP A 52 22.18 -4.96 1.34
C ASP A 52 21.67 -6.38 1.60
N CYS A 53 20.70 -6.83 0.81
CA CYS A 53 20.18 -8.19 0.86
C CYS A 53 20.69 -8.96 -0.37
N TYR A 54 21.61 -9.90 -0.15
CA TYR A 54 22.07 -10.81 -1.20
C TYR A 54 21.33 -12.15 -1.13
N ASP A 55 20.76 -12.57 -2.25
CA ASP A 55 20.21 -13.91 -2.45
C ASP A 55 21.11 -14.69 -3.41
N GLU A 56 21.95 -15.54 -2.82
CA GLU A 56 22.91 -16.38 -3.55
C GLU A 56 22.24 -17.31 -4.56
N TYR A 57 21.10 -17.92 -4.20
CA TYR A 57 20.38 -18.88 -5.06
C TYR A 57 19.83 -18.21 -6.33
N ARG A 58 19.44 -16.94 -6.22
CA ARG A 58 18.91 -16.16 -7.35
C ARG A 58 19.95 -15.25 -7.98
N SER A 59 21.13 -15.12 -7.37
CA SER A 59 22.15 -14.12 -7.73
C SER A 59 21.57 -12.70 -7.81
N ILE A 60 20.70 -12.35 -6.86
CA ILE A 60 20.06 -11.02 -6.77
C ILE A 60 20.62 -10.27 -5.57
N THR A 61 21.01 -9.01 -5.80
CA THR A 61 21.34 -8.07 -4.73
C THR A 61 20.27 -6.99 -4.67
N VAL A 62 19.63 -6.83 -3.50
CA VAL A 62 18.73 -5.71 -3.22
C VAL A 62 19.45 -4.71 -2.33
N PRO A 63 19.69 -3.47 -2.78
CA PRO A 63 20.53 -2.52 -2.07
C PRO A 63 19.84 -1.99 -0.80
N LYS A 64 20.67 -1.62 0.18
CA LYS A 64 20.29 -0.82 1.36
C LYS A 64 19.50 0.41 0.92
N GLY A 65 18.47 0.76 1.70
CA GLY A 65 17.57 1.87 1.38
C GLY A 65 16.39 1.48 0.49
N THR A 66 16.39 0.27 -0.09
CA THR A 66 15.21 -0.22 -0.82
C THR A 66 14.00 -0.33 0.10
N VAL A 67 12.85 0.14 -0.39
CA VAL A 67 11.56 0.01 0.30
C VAL A 67 10.96 -1.35 -0.03
N THR A 68 10.40 -2.02 0.97
CA THR A 68 9.64 -3.25 0.81
C THR A 68 8.21 -3.08 1.31
N TYR A 69 7.25 -3.65 0.58
CA TYR A 69 5.86 -3.80 1.01
C TYR A 69 5.52 -5.30 1.12
N ILE A 70 5.12 -5.77 2.30
CA ILE A 70 4.95 -7.21 2.57
C ILE A 70 6.20 -7.99 2.15
N ASP A 71 7.36 -7.49 2.58
CA ASP A 71 8.68 -8.10 2.32
C ASP A 71 9.07 -8.15 0.82
N ARG A 72 8.31 -7.53 -0.08
CA ARG A 72 8.63 -7.44 -1.51
C ARG A 72 9.25 -6.08 -1.83
N PRO A 73 10.41 -6.00 -2.50
CA PRO A 73 10.96 -4.73 -2.97
C PRO A 73 9.98 -4.01 -3.88
N VAL A 74 9.78 -2.73 -3.63
CA VAL A 74 8.85 -1.89 -4.38
C VAL A 74 9.45 -0.52 -4.68
N VAL A 75 8.91 0.14 -5.70
CA VAL A 75 9.14 1.56 -5.99
C VAL A 75 7.80 2.30 -6.01
N PRO A 76 7.77 3.59 -5.61
CA PRO A 76 6.58 4.41 -5.81
C PRO A 76 6.28 4.53 -7.30
N THR A 77 5.00 4.65 -7.63
CA THR A 77 4.53 4.93 -8.99
C THR A 77 3.48 6.02 -8.96
N ASP A 78 3.57 6.94 -9.92
CA ASP A 78 2.53 7.94 -10.18
C ASP A 78 1.51 7.46 -11.21
N ASN A 79 1.75 6.29 -11.83
CA ASN A 79 0.80 5.68 -12.75
C ASN A 79 -0.39 5.08 -11.99
N GLN A 80 -1.51 5.80 -12.00
CA GLN A 80 -2.71 5.44 -11.28
C GLN A 80 -3.28 4.07 -11.68
N SER A 81 -3.06 3.61 -12.92
CA SER A 81 -3.53 2.28 -13.36
C SER A 81 -2.87 1.13 -12.59
N ASP A 82 -1.70 1.37 -12.00
CA ASP A 82 -0.96 0.39 -11.21
C ASP A 82 -1.34 0.43 -9.71
N TRP A 83 -2.11 1.44 -9.28
CA TRP A 83 -2.50 1.60 -7.89
C TRP A 83 -3.52 0.54 -7.48
N LYS A 84 -3.42 0.08 -6.24
CA LYS A 84 -4.40 -0.83 -5.63
C LYS A 84 -5.16 -0.12 -4.52
N TYR A 85 -6.45 -0.37 -4.47
CA TYR A 85 -7.37 0.26 -3.53
C TYR A 85 -7.99 -0.81 -2.64
N GLU A 86 -8.10 -0.51 -1.35
CA GLU A 86 -8.73 -1.38 -0.37
C GLU A 86 -9.62 -0.51 0.52
N VAL A 87 -10.92 -0.85 0.59
CA VAL A 87 -11.85 -0.25 1.55
C VAL A 87 -11.78 -1.08 2.82
N LYS A 88 -11.46 -0.42 3.94
CA LYS A 88 -11.40 -1.02 5.27
C LYS A 88 -12.54 -0.47 6.10
N THR A 89 -13.31 -1.36 6.71
CA THR A 89 -14.50 -1.00 7.49
C THR A 89 -14.43 -1.65 8.87
N THR A 90 -14.96 -0.98 9.88
CA THR A 90 -15.21 -1.57 11.21
C THR A 90 -16.67 -2.06 11.28
N GLY A 91 -16.88 -3.31 11.67
CA GLY A 91 -18.22 -3.89 11.82
C GLY A 91 -19.08 -3.74 10.57
N SER A 92 -20.26 -3.13 10.73
CA SER A 92 -21.26 -2.89 9.68
C SER A 92 -21.21 -1.48 9.10
N ALA A 93 -20.07 -0.78 9.15
CA ALA A 93 -19.96 0.63 8.74
C ALA A 93 -20.25 0.93 7.26
N LEU A 94 -20.24 -0.09 6.41
CA LEU A 94 -20.70 0.01 5.01
C LEU A 94 -22.08 -0.64 4.86
N SER A 95 -23.04 -0.22 5.68
CA SER A 95 -24.45 -0.62 5.61
C SER A 95 -25.34 0.55 5.98
N GLY A 96 -26.60 0.54 5.54
CA GLY A 96 -27.53 1.63 5.71
C GLY A 96 -28.67 1.56 4.70
N ASP A 97 -29.46 2.62 4.64
CA ASP A 97 -30.45 2.83 3.58
C ASP A 97 -29.76 3.22 2.26
N PHE A 98 -30.59 3.46 1.23
CA PHE A 98 -30.13 3.83 -0.10
C PHE A 98 -29.24 5.08 -0.07
N ASP A 99 -29.69 6.14 0.61
CA ASP A 99 -29.01 7.43 0.64
C ASP A 99 -27.62 7.32 1.30
N MET A 100 -27.53 6.60 2.42
CA MET A 100 -26.26 6.39 3.12
C MET A 100 -25.27 5.58 2.28
N ILE A 101 -25.73 4.50 1.63
CA ILE A 101 -24.86 3.68 0.79
C ILE A 101 -24.40 4.45 -0.46
N GLU A 102 -25.29 5.21 -1.09
CA GLU A 102 -24.95 6.05 -2.24
C GLU A 102 -23.90 7.10 -1.87
N MET A 103 -24.05 7.76 -0.73
CA MET A 103 -23.09 8.75 -0.23
C MET A 103 -21.70 8.11 -0.01
N LEU A 104 -21.63 6.97 0.68
CA LEU A 104 -20.37 6.27 0.96
C LEU A 104 -19.64 5.86 -0.33
N LEU A 105 -20.37 5.25 -1.27
CA LEU A 105 -19.82 4.85 -2.57
C LEU A 105 -19.37 6.05 -3.38
N SER A 106 -20.15 7.13 -3.38
CA SER A 106 -19.81 8.37 -4.09
C SER A 106 -18.54 9.01 -3.55
N SER A 107 -18.37 9.06 -2.23
CA SER A 107 -17.18 9.61 -1.59
C SER A 107 -15.93 8.76 -1.85
N ILE A 108 -16.06 7.43 -1.86
CA ILE A 108 -14.97 6.52 -2.25
C ILE A 108 -14.58 6.75 -3.71
N LEU A 109 -15.55 6.78 -4.63
CA LEU A 109 -15.30 6.99 -6.05
C LEU A 109 -14.70 8.37 -6.35
N TYR A 110 -15.18 9.42 -5.68
CA TYR A 110 -14.60 10.75 -5.75
C TYR A 110 -13.13 10.70 -5.37
N THR A 111 -12.83 10.11 -4.20
CA THR A 111 -11.45 10.00 -3.70
C THR A 111 -10.53 9.22 -4.64
N ILE A 112 -11.04 8.13 -5.25
CA ILE A 112 -10.28 7.38 -6.25
C ILE A 112 -9.97 8.24 -7.46
N ARG A 113 -10.93 9.05 -7.94
CA ARG A 113 -10.79 9.84 -9.16
C ARG A 113 -9.92 11.09 -8.97
N THR A 114 -10.02 11.76 -7.84
CA THR A 114 -9.38 13.07 -7.61
C THR A 114 -8.15 12.98 -6.71
N GLY A 115 -8.04 11.94 -5.88
CA GLY A 115 -7.04 11.87 -4.82
C GLY A 115 -7.35 12.78 -3.62
N GLU A 116 -8.58 13.31 -3.52
CA GLU A 116 -9.05 14.20 -2.46
C GLU A 116 -10.23 13.60 -1.69
N VAL A 117 -10.42 13.97 -0.43
CA VAL A 117 -11.61 13.55 0.33
C VAL A 117 -12.75 14.53 0.05
N LYS A 118 -13.94 14.00 -0.24
CA LYS A 118 -15.15 14.82 -0.34
C LYS A 118 -15.50 15.32 1.06
N HIS A 119 -15.35 16.61 1.31
CA HIS A 119 -15.82 17.25 2.53
C HIS A 119 -17.26 17.71 2.31
N GLU A 120 -18.20 17.21 3.11
CA GLU A 120 -19.54 17.79 3.17
C GLU A 120 -19.47 19.11 3.92
N GLN A 121 -20.19 20.12 3.42
CA GLN A 121 -20.47 21.38 4.10
C GLN A 121 -21.78 21.26 4.88
#